data_AF-A0A285X4B7-F1
#
_entry.id   AF-A0A285X4B7-F1
#
_cell.length_a   1.000
_cell.length_b   1.000
_cell.length_c   1.000
_cell.angle_alpha   90.00
_cell.angle_beta   90.00
_cell.angle_gamma   90.00
#
_symmetry.space_group_name_H-M   'P 1'
#
loop_
_entity.id
_entity.type
_entity.pdbx_description
1 polymer ?
#
loop_
_entity_poly.entity_id
_entity_poly.type
_entity_poly.pdbx_seq_one_letter_code
_entity_poly.pdbx_strand_id
1 'polypeptide(L)'
;MKKFNRFIYSCLFLSSILFTVSCSTPDNDEAIMTGIESDLQAAHKDVNNSSKAKMYTAELAELNGSDVMGTAELVLEGNELTVTINARNLVPDMLHPQHIHGFQDDNRNAKCPPASADNDGDGLVELGEGLPFYGPVLLPLDPFPTAPNGMISFVQTYNVSDLDFSVTPLQNRVIVLHGMYVEGEYVATLPVACGQIQPAQGNN
;
A
#
# COMPACT_ATOMS: atom_id res chain seq x y z
N MET A 1 7.99 -52.09 -31.15
CA MET A 1 9.28 -52.73 -30.81
C MET A 1 9.23 -53.23 -29.36
N LYS A 2 9.95 -54.32 -29.02
CA LYS A 2 10.43 -54.81 -27.69
C LYS A 2 9.62 -54.39 -26.42
N LYS A 3 8.99 -55.29 -25.66
CA LYS A 3 9.58 -56.13 -24.56
C LYS A 3 10.43 -55.28 -23.58
N PHE A 4 10.34 -55.35 -22.25
CA PHE A 4 9.92 -56.40 -21.28
C PHE A 4 9.59 -55.70 -19.91
N ASN A 5 9.23 -56.30 -18.76
CA ASN A 5 9.20 -57.69 -18.27
C ASN A 5 8.02 -57.90 -17.25
N ARG A 6 8.21 -58.67 -16.16
CA ARG A 6 7.28 -58.98 -15.03
C ARG A 6 8.05 -58.92 -13.70
N PHE A 7 7.36 -58.89 -12.54
CA PHE A 7 7.61 -59.85 -11.45
C PHE A 7 6.38 -60.01 -10.51
N ILE A 8 6.28 -61.16 -9.84
CA ILE A 8 5.10 -61.63 -9.08
C ILE A 8 5.57 -62.20 -7.72
N TYR A 9 4.91 -61.80 -6.63
CA TYR A 9 4.79 -62.52 -5.34
C TYR A 9 3.41 -62.10 -4.77
N SER A 10 2.42 -62.95 -4.45
CA SER A 10 2.36 -64.35 -3.99
C SER A 10 2.81 -64.57 -2.54
N CYS A 11 1.85 -64.39 -1.61
CA CYS A 11 1.82 -65.05 -0.31
C CYS A 11 0.37 -65.29 0.11
N LEU A 12 -0.05 -66.55 0.08
CA LEU A 12 -1.27 -67.05 0.71
C LEU A 12 -0.93 -67.48 2.14
N PHE A 13 -1.72 -67.06 3.12
CA PHE A 13 -1.93 -67.81 4.36
C PHE A 13 -3.42 -67.75 4.75
N LEU A 14 -3.92 -68.83 5.35
CA LEU A 14 -5.34 -69.17 5.40
C LEU A 14 -5.77 -69.50 6.84
N SER A 15 -7.06 -69.29 7.14
CA SER A 15 -7.82 -69.91 8.27
C SER A 15 -7.54 -69.37 9.69
N SER A 16 -8.48 -68.69 10.37
CA SER A 16 -9.58 -69.25 11.22
C SER A 16 -9.19 -69.31 12.71
N ILE A 17 -10.03 -69.10 13.77
CA ILE A 17 -11.50 -68.99 13.88
C ILE A 17 -11.94 -68.41 15.28
N LEU A 18 -13.19 -67.89 15.40
CA LEU A 18 -14.06 -67.64 16.60
C LEU A 18 -13.52 -66.84 17.83
N PHE A 19 -14.05 -65.66 18.18
CA PHE A 19 -15.34 -65.29 18.84
C PHE A 19 -15.39 -65.34 20.40
N THR A 20 -15.58 -64.19 21.05
CA THR A 20 -16.42 -64.02 22.27
C THR A 20 -17.09 -62.63 22.27
N VAL A 21 -18.07 -62.43 23.17
CA VAL A 21 -19.15 -61.43 23.06
C VAL A 21 -18.93 -60.16 23.89
N SER A 22 -19.38 -59.05 23.33
CA SER A 22 -19.85 -57.78 23.92
C SER A 22 -19.91 -57.64 25.46
N CYS A 23 -19.48 -56.47 25.95
CA CYS A 23 -20.21 -55.74 26.98
C CYS A 23 -20.11 -54.22 26.72
N SER A 24 -21.18 -53.48 26.98
CA SER A 24 -21.34 -52.06 26.60
C SER A 24 -21.27 -51.14 27.81
N THR A 25 -20.55 -50.02 27.70
CA THR A 25 -20.92 -48.69 28.26
C THR A 25 -20.04 -47.59 27.63
N PRO A 26 -20.55 -46.36 27.42
CA PRO A 26 -19.76 -45.23 26.94
C PRO A 26 -19.45 -44.26 28.09
N ASP A 27 -18.26 -44.36 28.67
CA ASP A 27 -17.74 -43.37 29.62
C ASP A 27 -16.75 -42.44 28.91
N ASN A 28 -17.18 -41.19 28.75
CA ASN A 28 -16.55 -40.18 27.89
C ASN A 28 -15.78 -39.18 28.77
N ASP A 29 -14.52 -39.51 29.09
CA ASP A 29 -13.64 -38.71 29.97
C ASP A 29 -12.22 -38.45 29.39
N GLU A 30 -12.12 -38.23 28.07
CA GLU A 30 -10.90 -37.67 27.42
C GLU A 30 -11.16 -36.33 26.71
N ALA A 31 -12.06 -35.50 27.26
CA ALA A 31 -12.41 -34.17 26.73
C ALA A 31 -11.86 -32.99 27.56
N ILE A 32 -10.89 -33.22 28.46
CA ILE A 32 -10.34 -32.20 29.38
C ILE A 32 -8.79 -32.14 29.34
N MET A 33 -8.19 -32.33 28.15
CA MET A 33 -6.78 -31.98 27.89
C MET A 33 -6.54 -31.29 26.54
N THR A 34 -7.56 -31.14 25.70
CA THR A 34 -7.44 -30.51 24.37
C THR A 34 -7.86 -29.04 24.33
N GLY A 35 -8.60 -28.54 25.34
CA GLY A 35 -9.10 -27.16 25.38
C GLY A 35 -8.13 -26.12 25.98
N ILE A 36 -7.07 -26.53 26.68
CA ILE A 36 -6.11 -25.57 27.26
C ILE A 36 -5.02 -25.21 26.24
N GLU A 37 -4.64 -26.16 25.37
CA GLU A 37 -3.70 -25.90 24.28
C GLU A 37 -4.31 -25.04 23.17
N SER A 38 -5.60 -25.21 22.83
CA SER A 38 -6.27 -24.39 21.81
C SER A 38 -6.24 -22.90 22.13
N ASP A 39 -6.51 -22.55 23.39
CA ASP A 39 -6.71 -21.18 23.83
C ASP A 39 -5.35 -20.46 23.99
N LEU A 40 -4.32 -21.20 24.42
CA LEU A 40 -2.93 -20.72 24.40
C LEU A 40 -2.35 -20.62 22.98
N GLN A 41 -2.78 -21.45 22.02
CA GLN A 41 -2.36 -21.31 20.62
C GLN A 41 -3.05 -20.15 19.90
N ALA A 42 -4.29 -19.81 20.27
CA ALA A 42 -4.96 -18.60 19.79
C ALA A 42 -4.21 -17.35 20.23
N ALA A 43 -3.97 -17.20 21.54
CA ALA A 43 -3.26 -16.04 22.10
C ALA A 43 -1.82 -15.85 21.55
N HIS A 44 -1.12 -16.94 21.21
CA HIS A 44 0.21 -16.86 20.58
C HIS A 44 0.18 -16.60 19.05
N LYS A 45 -0.95 -16.81 18.38
CA LYS A 45 -1.12 -16.42 16.97
C LYS A 45 -1.27 -14.92 16.82
N ASP A 46 -1.99 -14.28 17.74
CA ASP A 46 -2.34 -12.86 17.63
C ASP A 46 -1.12 -11.94 17.80
N VAL A 47 -0.14 -12.31 18.65
CA VAL A 47 1.14 -11.59 18.78
C VAL A 47 1.99 -11.68 17.49
N ASN A 48 1.82 -12.75 16.69
CA ASN A 48 2.54 -12.96 15.43
C ASN A 48 1.75 -12.50 14.19
N ASN A 49 0.52 -11.99 14.37
CA ASN A 49 -0.35 -11.52 13.28
C ASN A 49 -0.55 -9.99 13.30
N SER A 50 0.25 -9.26 14.10
CA SER A 50 0.42 -7.83 13.87
C SER A 50 1.08 -7.65 12.50
N SER A 51 0.33 -7.13 11.53
CA SER A 51 0.79 -6.95 10.15
C SER A 51 2.00 -6.03 10.11
N LYS A 52 3.19 -6.58 9.85
CA LYS A 52 4.45 -5.82 9.86
C LYS A 52 4.32 -4.55 9.03
N ALA A 53 4.54 -3.41 9.67
CA ALA A 53 4.58 -2.09 9.05
C ALA A 53 5.47 -2.09 7.79
N LYS A 54 4.90 -1.61 6.69
CA LYS A 54 5.64 -1.36 5.44
C LYS A 54 5.91 0.13 5.34
N MET A 55 7.20 0.47 5.36
CA MET A 55 7.68 1.85 5.28
C MET A 55 7.96 2.22 3.82
N TYR A 56 7.56 3.42 3.42
CA TYR A 56 7.82 4.01 2.12
C TYR A 56 8.28 5.46 2.28
N THR A 57 9.03 5.97 1.30
CA THR A 57 9.48 7.36 1.24
C THR A 57 9.24 7.95 -0.15
N ALA A 58 9.08 9.27 -0.23
CA ALA A 58 9.15 10.02 -1.48
C ALA A 58 9.91 11.33 -1.26
N GLU A 59 10.89 11.62 -2.11
CA GLU A 59 11.49 12.95 -2.24
C GLU A 59 10.61 13.76 -3.21
N LEU A 60 10.08 14.89 -2.76
CA LEU A 60 9.22 15.76 -3.55
C LEU A 60 10.09 16.87 -4.17
N ALA A 61 10.30 16.79 -5.48
CA ALA A 61 11.00 17.81 -6.27
C ALA A 61 10.01 18.76 -6.93
N GLU A 62 10.45 19.98 -7.25
CA GLU A 62 9.61 21.00 -7.86
C GLU A 62 9.01 20.59 -9.22
N LEU A 63 7.86 21.18 -9.53
CA LEU A 63 7.27 21.28 -10.86
C LEU A 63 6.98 22.77 -11.13
N ASN A 64 6.88 23.15 -12.40
CA ASN A 64 6.45 24.50 -12.82
C ASN A 64 7.30 25.65 -12.26
N GLY A 65 8.59 25.39 -11.97
CA GLY A 65 9.53 26.40 -11.44
C GLY A 65 9.11 26.98 -10.09
N SER A 66 8.46 26.18 -9.25
CA SER A 66 7.86 26.61 -7.99
C SER A 66 8.86 26.79 -6.84
N ASP A 67 10.10 26.32 -6.97
CA ASP A 67 11.07 26.13 -5.89
C ASP A 67 10.59 25.20 -4.73
N VAL A 68 9.40 24.59 -4.83
CA VAL A 68 8.82 23.74 -3.77
C VAL A 68 9.59 22.43 -3.65
N MET A 69 10.00 22.12 -2.42
CA MET A 69 10.65 20.87 -2.06
C MET A 69 10.04 20.28 -0.80
N GLY A 70 10.05 18.96 -0.70
CA GLY A 70 9.62 18.28 0.52
C GLY A 70 10.01 16.82 0.57
N THR A 71 9.66 16.17 1.68
CA THR A 71 9.74 14.72 1.85
C THR A 71 8.40 14.17 2.30
N ALA A 72 8.11 12.94 1.92
CA ALA A 72 7.00 12.17 2.43
C ALA A 72 7.50 10.85 3.04
N GLU A 73 6.96 10.48 4.19
CA GLU A 73 7.08 9.15 4.79
C GLU A 73 5.69 8.52 4.86
N LEU A 74 5.57 7.25 4.46
CA LEU A 74 4.32 6.52 4.54
C LEU A 74 4.51 5.20 5.28
N VAL A 75 3.58 4.92 6.20
CA VAL A 75 3.55 3.71 7.02
C VAL A 75 2.25 2.98 6.73
N LEU A 76 2.34 1.78 6.14
CA LEU A 76 1.20 0.92 5.89
C LEU A 76 1.20 -0.25 6.89
N GLU A 77 0.28 -0.20 7.85
CA GLU A 77 0.05 -1.22 8.88
C GLU A 77 -1.33 -1.85 8.66
N GLY A 78 -1.34 -3.02 8.02
CA GLY A 78 -2.57 -3.70 7.63
C GLY A 78 -3.34 -2.89 6.59
N ASN A 79 -4.41 -2.23 7.02
CA ASN A 79 -5.21 -1.32 6.22
C ASN A 79 -5.01 0.17 6.60
N GLU A 80 -4.27 0.48 7.66
CA GLU A 80 -4.01 1.87 8.05
C GLU A 80 -2.76 2.39 7.33
N LEU A 81 -2.95 3.43 6.52
CA LEU A 81 -1.91 4.18 5.84
C LEU A 81 -1.72 5.53 6.53
N THR A 82 -0.67 5.66 7.34
CA THR A 82 -0.24 6.95 7.88
C THR A 82 0.69 7.63 6.88
N VAL A 83 0.38 8.86 6.51
CA VAL A 83 1.16 9.70 5.59
C VAL A 83 1.65 10.93 6.35
N THR A 84 2.96 11.11 6.37
CA THR A 84 3.65 12.30 6.89
C THR A 84 4.27 13.04 5.71
N ILE A 85 4.01 14.35 5.57
CA ILE A 85 4.63 15.20 4.54
C ILE A 85 5.23 16.43 5.22
N ASN A 86 6.50 16.72 4.92
CA ASN A 86 7.15 17.96 5.29
C ASN A 86 7.60 18.69 4.02
N ALA A 87 7.11 19.90 3.80
CA ALA A 87 7.39 20.67 2.59
C ALA A 87 7.64 22.16 2.88
N ARG A 88 8.38 22.83 2.00
CA ARG A 88 8.83 24.22 2.12
C ARG A 88 8.81 24.94 0.77
N ASN A 89 8.97 26.26 0.81
CA ASN A 89 8.88 27.19 -0.33
C ASN A 89 7.49 27.23 -0.98
N LEU A 90 6.47 26.75 -0.27
CA LEU A 90 5.07 26.83 -0.67
C LEU A 90 4.56 28.27 -0.55
N VAL A 91 3.43 28.57 -1.19
CA VAL A 91 2.82 29.90 -1.09
C VAL A 91 2.33 30.13 0.36
N PRO A 92 2.82 31.15 1.08
CA PRO A 92 2.46 31.34 2.47
C PRO A 92 0.95 31.53 2.68
N ASP A 93 0.44 30.91 3.74
CA ASP A 93 -0.93 31.02 4.26
C ASP A 93 -2.06 30.56 3.30
N MET A 94 -1.71 30.03 2.13
CA MET A 94 -2.65 29.43 1.17
C MET A 94 -2.88 27.93 1.44
N LEU A 95 -4.00 27.42 0.94
CA LEU A 95 -4.36 26.00 0.99
C LEU A 95 -3.65 25.24 -0.12
N HIS A 96 -2.96 24.15 0.20
CA HIS A 96 -2.25 23.30 -0.75
C HIS A 96 -2.91 21.93 -0.86
N PRO A 97 -3.71 21.67 -1.91
CA PRO A 97 -4.18 20.34 -2.23
C PRO A 97 -3.02 19.39 -2.45
N GLN A 98 -3.20 18.15 -2.02
CA GLN A 98 -2.17 17.12 -2.05
C GLN A 98 -2.80 15.75 -2.24
N HIS A 99 -2.22 14.92 -3.10
CA HIS A 99 -2.88 13.70 -3.57
C HIS A 99 -1.86 12.58 -3.78
N ILE A 100 -2.27 11.34 -3.52
CA ILE A 100 -1.62 10.17 -4.13
C ILE A 100 -2.28 9.93 -5.49
N HIS A 101 -1.48 9.99 -6.55
CA HIS A 101 -1.90 9.72 -7.93
C HIS A 101 -1.40 8.35 -8.40
N GLY A 102 -2.15 7.73 -9.30
CA GLY A 102 -1.69 6.55 -10.01
C GLY A 102 -2.70 5.92 -10.95
N PHE A 103 -2.24 4.91 -11.68
CA PHE A 103 -3.06 4.09 -12.56
C PHE A 103 -3.54 2.83 -11.82
N GLN A 104 -4.82 2.50 -11.97
CA GLN A 104 -5.40 1.25 -11.46
C GLN A 104 -5.16 0.11 -12.46
N ASP A 105 -5.28 0.42 -13.76
CA ASP A 105 -5.09 -0.54 -14.84
C ASP A 105 -3.60 -0.82 -15.12
N ASP A 106 -3.36 -2.01 -15.68
CA ASP A 106 -2.07 -2.49 -16.22
C ASP A 106 -0.87 -2.49 -15.26
N ASN A 107 -1.07 -2.21 -13.96
CA ASN A 107 -0.02 -2.06 -12.95
C ASN A 107 1.09 -1.06 -13.31
N ARG A 108 0.87 -0.16 -14.29
CA ARG A 108 1.91 0.77 -14.74
C ARG A 108 2.27 1.77 -13.64
N ASN A 109 3.56 2.08 -13.52
CA ASN A 109 4.02 3.08 -12.57
C ASN A 109 3.54 4.47 -13.02
N ALA A 110 2.93 5.19 -12.08
CA ALA A 110 2.89 6.65 -12.11
C ALA A 110 4.32 7.21 -12.16
N LYS A 111 4.47 8.43 -12.67
CA LYS A 111 5.70 9.21 -12.66
C LYS A 111 5.37 10.70 -12.56
N CYS A 112 6.29 11.49 -12.04
CA CYS A 112 6.21 12.94 -12.16
C CYS A 112 6.33 13.36 -13.63
N PRO A 113 5.53 14.34 -14.09
CA PRO A 113 5.63 14.81 -15.47
C PRO A 113 6.98 15.50 -15.71
N PRO A 114 7.60 15.30 -16.88
CA PRO A 114 8.73 16.13 -17.31
C PRO A 114 8.22 17.53 -17.72
N ALA A 115 9.11 18.52 -17.82
CA ALA A 115 8.77 19.83 -18.39
C ALA A 115 8.27 19.73 -19.86
N SER A 116 8.62 18.66 -20.59
CA SER A 116 8.07 18.39 -21.92
C SER A 116 6.66 17.76 -21.89
N ALA A 117 5.96 17.84 -20.77
CA ALA A 117 4.53 17.53 -20.68
C ALA A 117 3.66 18.73 -21.06
N ASP A 118 4.23 19.94 -21.04
CA ASP A 118 3.69 21.18 -21.62
C ASP A 118 3.39 20.95 -23.12
N ASN A 119 2.10 20.87 -23.49
CA ASN A 119 1.67 20.56 -24.87
C ASN A 119 1.25 21.81 -25.65
N ASP A 120 0.80 22.88 -25.00
CA ASP A 120 0.38 24.12 -25.66
C ASP A 120 1.45 25.22 -25.67
N GLY A 121 2.49 25.08 -24.85
CA GLY A 121 3.73 25.85 -24.87
C GLY A 121 3.68 27.12 -24.02
N ASP A 122 2.80 27.20 -23.02
CA ASP A 122 2.68 28.38 -22.14
C ASP A 122 3.78 28.44 -21.05
N GLY A 123 4.51 27.34 -20.83
CA GLY A 123 5.60 27.22 -19.86
C GLY A 123 5.20 26.55 -18.55
N LEU A 124 3.95 26.11 -18.41
CA LEU A 124 3.43 25.34 -17.28
C LEU A 124 3.13 23.89 -17.68
N VAL A 125 2.83 23.07 -16.68
CA VAL A 125 2.28 21.73 -16.84
C VAL A 125 1.04 21.63 -15.96
N GLU A 126 -0.13 21.80 -16.55
CA GLU A 126 -1.42 21.76 -15.84
C GLU A 126 -1.73 20.39 -15.27
N LEU A 127 -2.74 20.36 -14.40
CA LEU A 127 -3.38 19.13 -13.95
C LEU A 127 -3.75 18.20 -15.12
N GLY A 128 -4.27 18.75 -16.22
CA GLY A 128 -4.69 17.96 -17.39
C GLY A 128 -3.51 17.30 -18.12
N GLU A 129 -2.39 17.99 -18.21
CA GLU A 129 -1.21 17.57 -18.96
C GLU A 129 -0.31 16.61 -18.20
N GLY A 130 -0.33 16.68 -16.87
CA GLY A 130 0.34 15.70 -16.01
C GLY A 130 -0.39 14.34 -15.92
N LEU A 131 -1.70 14.27 -16.23
CA LEU A 131 -2.50 13.03 -16.12
C LEU A 131 -1.91 11.81 -16.84
N PRO A 132 -1.37 11.90 -18.07
CA PRO A 132 -0.71 10.76 -18.74
C PRO A 132 0.53 10.22 -18.02
N PHE A 133 1.12 11.00 -17.10
CA PHE A 133 2.32 10.67 -16.33
C PHE A 133 1.98 10.16 -14.92
N TYR A 134 1.26 10.94 -14.12
CA TYR A 134 0.93 10.57 -12.74
C TYR A 134 -0.36 9.76 -12.59
N GLY A 135 -1.29 9.82 -13.54
CA GLY A 135 -2.60 9.17 -13.47
C GLY A 135 -3.65 9.94 -12.65
N PRO A 136 -4.90 9.46 -12.59
CA PRO A 136 -5.94 10.09 -11.77
C PRO A 136 -5.56 10.10 -10.27
N VAL A 137 -6.26 10.95 -9.51
CA VAL A 137 -6.23 10.92 -8.03
C VAL A 137 -6.77 9.57 -7.56
N LEU A 138 -6.03 8.89 -6.69
CA LEU A 138 -6.46 7.67 -6.00
C LEU A 138 -6.83 7.94 -4.53
N LEU A 139 -6.15 8.89 -3.90
CA LEU A 139 -6.43 9.34 -2.55
C LEU A 139 -6.14 10.85 -2.42
N PRO A 140 -7.18 11.68 -2.21
CA PRO A 140 -7.01 13.02 -1.64
C PRO A 140 -6.41 12.91 -0.24
N LEU A 141 -5.30 13.60 0.01
CA LEU A 141 -4.69 13.66 1.34
C LEU A 141 -5.36 14.76 2.17
N ASP A 142 -6.67 14.61 2.34
CA ASP A 142 -7.53 15.49 3.13
C ASP A 142 -7.38 15.25 4.65
N PRO A 143 -7.62 16.27 5.49
CA PRO A 143 -7.95 17.64 5.12
C PRO A 143 -6.72 18.38 4.59
N PHE A 144 -6.86 19.08 3.45
CA PHE A 144 -5.71 19.76 2.85
C PHE A 144 -5.10 20.81 3.80
N PRO A 145 -3.76 20.80 3.99
CA PRO A 145 -3.06 21.76 4.82
C PRO A 145 -3.03 23.17 4.20
N THR A 146 -2.99 24.18 5.06
CA THR A 146 -2.45 25.50 4.70
C THR A 146 -0.95 25.55 5.00
N ALA A 147 -0.21 26.45 4.37
CA ALA A 147 1.25 26.60 4.55
C ALA A 147 1.67 27.87 5.32
N PRO A 148 1.51 27.94 6.67
CA PRO A 148 2.04 29.05 7.46
C PRO A 148 3.52 29.30 7.18
N ASN A 149 3.87 30.53 6.77
CA ASN A 149 5.22 30.91 6.36
C ASN A 149 5.81 30.07 5.20
N GLY A 150 4.96 29.49 4.34
CA GLY A 150 5.38 28.69 3.19
C GLY A 150 5.92 27.30 3.54
N MET A 151 5.54 26.77 4.72
CA MET A 151 5.93 25.44 5.19
C MET A 151 4.71 24.63 5.63
N ILE A 152 4.77 23.31 5.40
CA ILE A 152 3.76 22.34 5.83
C ILE A 152 4.45 21.24 6.63
N SER A 153 3.84 20.86 7.74
CA SER A 153 4.12 19.63 8.48
C SER A 153 2.78 18.89 8.66
N PHE A 154 2.51 17.99 7.73
CA PHE A 154 1.24 17.27 7.61
C PHE A 154 1.40 15.83 8.10
N VAL A 155 0.44 15.35 8.90
CA VAL A 155 0.34 13.94 9.31
C VAL A 155 -1.13 13.55 9.31
N GLN A 156 -1.48 12.50 8.56
CA GLN A 156 -2.84 11.96 8.56
C GLN A 156 -2.82 10.44 8.31
N THR A 157 -3.74 9.73 8.97
CA THR A 157 -3.96 8.29 8.77
C THR A 157 -5.25 8.05 8.00
N TYR A 158 -5.21 7.11 7.05
CA TYR A 158 -6.32 6.70 6.19
C TYR A 158 -6.53 5.19 6.29
N ASN A 159 -7.79 4.74 6.35
CA ASN A 159 -8.10 3.34 6.14
C ASN A 159 -8.19 3.06 4.63
N VAL A 160 -7.21 2.33 4.07
CA VAL A 160 -7.16 2.05 2.62
C VAL A 160 -8.26 1.10 2.14
N SER A 161 -9.02 0.47 3.04
CA SER A 161 -10.21 -0.33 2.69
C SER A 161 -11.46 0.50 2.46
N ASP A 162 -11.48 1.76 2.90
CA ASP A 162 -12.63 2.66 2.76
C ASP A 162 -12.53 3.53 1.48
N LEU A 163 -11.51 3.28 0.64
CA LEU A 163 -11.24 4.06 -0.58
C LEU A 163 -11.94 3.46 -1.79
N ASP A 164 -12.51 4.33 -2.64
CA ASP A 164 -13.07 3.94 -3.94
C ASP A 164 -12.02 3.30 -4.87
N PHE A 165 -10.73 3.62 -4.67
CA PHE A 165 -9.63 3.22 -5.55
C PHE A 165 -8.43 2.67 -4.76
N SER A 166 -7.81 1.59 -5.26
CA SER A 166 -6.64 0.98 -4.60
C SER A 166 -5.37 1.82 -4.78
N VAL A 167 -4.95 2.48 -3.69
CA VAL A 167 -3.63 3.10 -3.57
C VAL A 167 -2.48 2.07 -3.63
N THR A 168 -2.74 0.80 -3.31
CA THR A 168 -1.71 -0.25 -3.39
C THR A 168 -1.60 -0.85 -4.81
N PRO A 169 -0.40 -1.28 -5.26
CA PRO A 169 0.91 -1.16 -4.59
C PRO A 169 1.43 0.29 -4.56
N LEU A 170 1.81 0.77 -3.37
CA LEU A 170 2.21 2.17 -3.16
C LEU A 170 3.43 2.59 -4.00
N GLN A 171 4.39 1.69 -4.23
CA GLN A 171 5.58 2.01 -5.02
C GLN A 171 5.30 2.29 -6.52
N ASN A 172 4.08 2.02 -7.00
CA ASN A 172 3.64 2.35 -8.37
C ASN A 172 2.95 3.73 -8.43
N ARG A 173 2.98 4.52 -7.34
CA ARG A 173 2.27 5.79 -7.16
C ARG A 173 3.24 6.96 -7.00
N VAL A 174 2.71 8.18 -7.18
CA VAL A 174 3.40 9.43 -6.82
C VAL A 174 2.56 10.21 -5.81
N ILE A 175 3.21 11.05 -5.02
CA ILE A 175 2.56 12.16 -4.32
C ILE A 175 2.74 13.42 -5.18
N VAL A 176 1.67 14.21 -5.31
CA VAL A 176 1.70 15.53 -5.96
C VAL A 176 1.17 16.57 -4.96
N LEU A 177 1.90 17.68 -4.80
CA LEU A 177 1.45 18.88 -4.11
C LEU A 177 1.03 19.91 -5.16
N HIS A 178 0.01 20.71 -4.86
CA HIS A 178 -0.53 21.72 -5.78
C HIS A 178 -0.59 23.12 -5.14
N GLY A 179 -0.76 24.14 -5.97
CA GLY A 179 -1.04 25.51 -5.54
C GLY A 179 0.16 26.44 -5.61
N MET A 180 0.20 27.30 -6.63
CA MET A 180 1.10 28.45 -6.73
C MET A 180 0.39 29.65 -7.38
N TYR A 181 1.05 30.80 -7.37
CA TYR A 181 0.60 31.97 -8.12
C TYR A 181 1.01 31.85 -9.60
N VAL A 182 0.05 32.12 -10.50
CA VAL A 182 0.26 32.31 -11.94
C VAL A 182 -0.28 33.69 -12.29
N GLU A 183 0.55 34.56 -12.87
CA GLU A 183 0.21 35.95 -13.23
C GLU A 183 -0.43 36.79 -12.10
N GLY A 184 -0.26 36.38 -10.83
CA GLY A 184 -0.82 37.03 -9.64
C GLY A 184 -2.10 36.37 -9.08
N GLU A 185 -2.68 35.40 -9.78
CA GLU A 185 -3.84 34.60 -9.35
C GLU A 185 -3.40 33.27 -8.73
N TYR A 186 -4.06 32.82 -7.66
CA TYR A 186 -3.68 31.56 -7.00
C TYR A 186 -4.37 30.35 -7.64
N VAL A 187 -3.58 29.50 -8.30
CA VAL A 187 -4.08 28.33 -9.01
C VAL A 187 -3.90 27.08 -8.14
N ALA A 188 -4.87 26.83 -7.26
CA ALA A 188 -4.86 25.73 -6.29
C ALA A 188 -4.70 24.32 -6.91
N THR A 189 -4.99 24.15 -8.20
CA THR A 189 -4.90 22.88 -8.94
C THR A 189 -3.57 22.66 -9.65
N LEU A 190 -2.76 23.72 -9.85
CA LEU A 190 -1.50 23.61 -10.60
C LEU A 190 -0.49 22.78 -9.79
N PRO A 191 0.07 21.67 -10.33
CA PRO A 191 1.12 20.91 -9.65
C PRO A 191 2.34 21.79 -9.34
N VAL A 192 2.86 21.72 -8.12
CA VAL A 192 4.05 22.49 -7.68
C VAL A 192 5.20 21.60 -7.22
N ALA A 193 4.92 20.39 -6.76
CA ALA A 193 5.96 19.40 -6.48
C ALA A 193 5.43 17.98 -6.65
N CYS A 194 6.32 17.05 -6.98
CA CYS A 194 5.99 15.65 -7.13
C CYS A 194 7.14 14.74 -6.70
N GLY A 195 6.80 13.55 -6.17
CA GLY A 195 7.77 12.51 -5.87
C GLY A 195 7.23 11.10 -6.05
N GLN A 196 8.06 10.20 -6.59
CA GLN A 196 7.78 8.77 -6.66
C GLN A 196 7.82 8.16 -5.26
N ILE A 197 6.77 7.43 -4.87
CA ILE A 197 6.78 6.63 -3.65
C ILE A 197 7.68 5.41 -3.89
N GLN A 198 8.62 5.17 -2.98
CA GLN A 198 9.57 4.07 -3.02
C GLN A 198 9.53 3.31 -1.70
N PRO A 199 9.74 1.98 -1.67
CA PRO A 199 9.92 1.25 -0.42
C PRO A 199 11.13 1.82 0.32
N ALA A 200 10.97 2.14 1.60
CA ALA A 200 12.11 2.57 2.41
C ALA A 200 13.13 1.43 2.46
N GLN A 201 14.40 1.74 2.20
CA GLN A 201 15.48 0.75 2.25
C GLN A 201 15.61 0.22 3.68
N GLY A 202 15.13 -0.99 3.92
CA GLY A 202 15.28 -1.66 5.21
C GLY A 202 16.73 -2.02 5.46
N ASN A 203 17.32 -1.46 6.51
CA ASN A 203 18.50 -2.06 7.12
C ASN A 203 18.07 -3.41 7.73
N ASN A 204 18.37 -4.50 7.00
CA ASN A 204 18.26 -5.88 7.49
C ASN A 204 19.36 -6.19 8.51
#